data_AF-A0A293MV52-F1
#
_entry.id   AF-A0A293MV52-F1
#
_cell.length_a   1.000
_cell.length_b   1.000
_cell.length_c   1.000
_cell.angle_alpha   90.00
_cell.angle_beta   90.00
_cell.angle_gamma   90.00
#
_symmetry.space_group_name_H-M   'P 1'
#
loop_
_entity.id
_entity.type
_entity.pdbx_description
1 polymer ?
#
loop_
_entity_poly.entity_id
_entity_poly.type
_entity_poly.pdbx_seq_one_letter_code
_entity_poly.pdbx_strand_id
1 'polypeptide(L)'
;MITTFSVLLLVILICELGAAIAAYVYRSQIGNSARKAAIESIHKFQTDKDVQKFWNDAQSSFKCCGANNYTDYLNDDQKLPPSCCSCLRLHPFIPWLLWSMEGTHMHDYNVQCLVAGDLDL
;
A
#
# COMPACT_ATOMS: atom_id res chain seq x y z
N MET A 1 6.07 -45.84 -8.60
CA MET A 1 5.85 -44.56 -9.32
C MET A 1 4.68 -43.77 -8.72
N ILE A 2 3.50 -44.37 -8.49
CA ILE A 2 2.40 -43.65 -7.82
C ILE A 2 2.58 -43.52 -6.30
N THR A 3 3.18 -44.51 -5.65
CA THR A 3 3.42 -44.52 -4.19
C THR A 3 4.41 -43.42 -3.78
N THR A 4 5.51 -43.27 -4.53
CA THR A 4 6.50 -42.20 -4.33
C THR A 4 5.90 -40.81 -4.54
N PHE A 5 5.04 -40.65 -5.56
CA PHE A 5 4.33 -39.40 -5.80
C PHE A 5 3.37 -39.07 -4.65
N SER A 6 2.60 -40.06 -4.17
CA SER A 6 1.68 -39.89 -3.05
C SER A 6 2.40 -39.51 -1.75
N VAL A 7 3.55 -40.12 -1.46
CA VAL A 7 4.36 -39.78 -0.28
C VAL A 7 4.91 -38.35 -0.37
N LEU A 8 5.41 -37.93 -1.55
CA LEU A 8 5.90 -36.57 -1.75
C LEU A 8 4.78 -35.53 -1.55
N LEU A 9 3.58 -35.79 -2.07
CA LEU A 9 2.43 -34.90 -1.87
C LEU A 9 2.02 -34.82 -0.40
N LEU A 10 2.05 -35.93 0.32
CA LEU A 10 1.75 -35.94 1.75
C LEU A 10 2.76 -35.11 2.56
N VAL A 11 4.05 -35.19 2.21
CA VAL A 11 5.09 -34.37 2.84
C VAL A 11 4.88 -32.89 2.53
N ILE A 12 4.55 -32.53 1.28
CA ILE A 12 4.25 -31.15 0.90
C ILE A 12 3.04 -30.62 1.68
N LEU A 13 1.99 -31.42 1.85
CA LEU A 13 0.82 -31.03 2.63
C LEU A 13 1.15 -30.73 4.10
N ILE A 14 2.03 -31.53 4.72
CA ILE A 14 2.48 -31.29 6.09
C ILE A 14 3.28 -29.98 6.16
N CYS A 15 4.15 -29.73 5.18
CA CYS A 15 4.92 -28.49 5.08
C CYS A 15 4.02 -27.26 4.87
N GLU A 16 3.01 -27.34 3.99
CA GLU A 16 2.05 -26.25 3.73
C GLU A 16 1.23 -25.92 4.97
N LEU A 17 0.77 -26.93 5.72
CA LEU A 17 0.07 -26.72 6.98
C LEU A 17 0.96 -26.04 8.02
N GLY A 18 2.22 -26.47 8.13
CA GLY A 18 3.21 -25.83 9.00
C GLY A 18 3.47 -24.37 8.61
N ALA A 19 3.63 -24.10 7.31
CA ALA A 19 3.83 -22.76 6.78
C ALA A 19 2.61 -21.85 7.02
N ALA A 20 1.39 -22.38 6.87
CA ALA A 20 0.16 -21.64 7.14
C ALA A 20 0.04 -21.23 8.62
N ILE A 21 0.32 -22.15 9.54
CA ILE A 21 0.31 -21.86 10.99
C ILE A 21 1.40 -20.82 11.33
N ALA A 22 2.62 -20.99 10.80
CA ALA A 22 3.69 -20.04 11.00
C ALA A 22 3.32 -18.65 10.46
N ALA A 23 2.76 -18.56 9.25
CA ALA A 23 2.31 -17.30 8.67
C ALA A 23 1.21 -16.63 9.51
N TYR A 24 0.30 -17.41 10.09
CA TYR A 24 -0.74 -16.88 10.98
C TYR A 24 -0.12 -16.28 12.26
N VAL A 25 0.80 -17.00 12.91
CA VAL A 25 1.48 -16.54 14.14
C VAL A 25 2.36 -15.32 13.88
N TYR A 26 3.11 -15.31 12.77
CA TYR A 26 4.05 -14.23 12.44
C TYR A 26 3.42 -13.08 11.65
N ARG A 27 2.09 -13.07 11.43
CA ARG A 27 1.41 -12.04 10.62
C ARG A 27 1.76 -10.61 11.03
N SER A 28 1.78 -10.32 12.33
CA SER A 28 2.09 -8.98 12.84
C SER A 28 3.56 -8.59 12.65
N GLN A 29 4.48 -9.53 12.88
CA GLN A 29 5.91 -9.30 12.72
C GLN A 29 6.28 -9.11 11.25
N ILE A 30 5.74 -9.95 10.36
CA ILE A 30 5.92 -9.83 8.91
C ILE A 30 5.36 -8.49 8.42
N GLY A 31 4.17 -8.09 8.89
CA GLY A 31 3.58 -6.80 8.55
C GLY A 31 4.44 -5.61 8.96
N ASN A 32 4.96 -5.63 10.20
CA ASN A 32 5.83 -4.55 10.69
C ASN A 32 7.17 -4.50 9.96
N SER A 33 7.79 -5.64 9.70
CA SER A 33 9.05 -5.71 8.96
C SER A 33 8.87 -5.26 7.51
N ALA A 34 7.79 -5.69 6.85
CA ALA A 34 7.44 -5.23 5.51
C ALA A 34 7.18 -3.72 5.48
N ARG A 35 6.45 -3.18 6.46
CA ARG A 35 6.23 -1.74 6.61
C ARG A 35 7.53 -0.96 6.76
N LYS A 36 8.45 -1.44 7.60
CA LYS A 36 9.77 -0.82 7.77
C LYS A 36 10.58 -0.82 6.48
N ALA A 37 10.64 -1.95 5.78
CA ALA A 37 11.32 -2.06 4.50
C ALA A 37 10.70 -1.15 3.43
N ALA A 38 9.36 -1.02 3.45
CA ALA A 38 8.64 -0.12 2.56
C ALA A 38 9.02 1.36 2.83
N ILE A 39 9.01 1.81 4.10
CA ILE A 39 9.46 3.16 4.47
C ILE A 39 10.91 3.37 4.03
N GLU A 40 11.81 2.42 4.29
CA GLU A 40 13.21 2.49 3.86
C GLU A 40 13.35 2.63 2.34
N SER A 41 12.50 1.94 1.57
CA SER A 41 12.48 2.07 0.12
C SER A 41 11.98 3.44 -0.35
N ILE A 42 11.06 4.08 0.39
CA ILE A 42 10.56 5.42 0.08
C ILE A 42 11.68 6.46 0.18
N HIS A 43 12.61 6.32 1.12
CA HIS A 43 13.80 7.21 1.19
C HIS A 43 14.62 7.23 -0.12
N LYS A 44 14.55 6.16 -0.93
CA LYS A 44 15.26 6.08 -2.23
C LYS A 44 14.41 6.54 -3.41
N PHE A 45 13.17 6.98 -3.18
CA PHE A 45 12.23 7.34 -4.23
C PHE A 45 12.72 8.46 -5.16
N GLN A 46 13.45 9.46 -4.65
CA GLN A 46 14.03 10.52 -5.49
C GLN A 46 15.37 10.13 -6.12
N THR A 47 16.12 9.22 -5.50
CA THR A 47 17.47 8.84 -5.94
C THR A 47 17.44 7.75 -7.00
N ASP A 48 16.46 6.84 -6.93
CA ASP A 48 16.38 5.64 -7.77
C ASP A 48 15.10 5.66 -8.61
N LYS A 49 15.28 5.66 -9.94
CA LYS A 49 14.18 5.68 -10.93
C LYS A 49 13.39 4.37 -10.96
N ASP A 50 14.02 3.24 -10.64
CA ASP A 50 13.34 1.95 -10.61
C ASP A 50 12.44 1.86 -9.39
N VAL A 51 12.92 2.36 -8.24
CA VAL A 51 12.11 2.52 -7.01
C VAL A 51 10.96 3.49 -7.25
N GLN A 52 11.21 4.62 -7.92
CA GLN A 52 10.16 5.57 -8.28
C GLN A 52 9.05 4.94 -9.13
N LYS A 53 9.43 4.18 -10.17
CA LYS A 53 8.47 3.51 -11.04
C LYS A 53 7.67 2.46 -10.28
N PHE A 54 8.35 1.61 -9.51
CA PHE A 54 7.72 0.58 -8.68
C PHE A 54 6.64 1.18 -7.76
N TRP A 55 6.98 2.26 -7.06
CA TRP A 55 6.03 2.93 -6.16
C TRP A 55 4.88 3.59 -6.90
N ASN A 56 5.12 4.23 -8.05
CA ASN A 56 4.06 4.82 -8.86
C ASN A 56 3.07 3.78 -9.39
N ASP A 57 3.57 2.63 -9.87
CA ASP A 57 2.74 1.54 -10.37
C ASP A 57 1.95 0.89 -9.22
N ALA A 58 2.61 0.59 -8.10
CA ALA A 58 1.97 0.01 -6.92
C ALA A 58 0.86 0.93 -6.38
N GLN A 59 1.13 2.22 -6.20
CA GLN A 59 0.15 3.19 -5.70
C GLN A 59 -1.01 3.38 -6.66
N SER A 60 -0.75 3.39 -7.97
CA SER A 60 -1.81 3.48 -8.99
C SER A 60 -2.70 2.23 -9.03
N SER A 61 -2.12 1.03 -8.87
CA SER A 61 -2.86 -0.24 -8.85
C SER A 61 -3.66 -0.44 -7.57
N PHE A 62 -3.09 -0.13 -6.41
CA PHE A 62 -3.71 -0.35 -5.10
C PHE A 62 -4.50 0.85 -4.57
N LYS A 63 -4.47 2.00 -5.26
CA LYS A 63 -5.13 3.27 -4.86
C LYS A 63 -4.76 3.70 -3.44
N CYS A 64 -3.47 3.59 -3.12
CA CYS A 64 -2.91 3.97 -1.82
C CYS A 64 -1.78 5.00 -1.97
N CYS A 65 -1.38 5.65 -0.88
CA CYS A 65 -0.28 6.61 -0.87
C CYS A 65 0.65 6.39 0.33
N GLY A 66 1.93 6.13 0.04
CA GLY A 66 2.94 5.82 1.05
C GLY A 66 2.84 4.40 1.60
N ALA A 67 3.72 4.07 2.55
CA ALA A 67 3.71 2.78 3.24
C ALA A 67 2.58 2.71 4.28
N ASN A 68 2.27 3.86 4.90
CA ASN A 68 1.18 4.02 5.86
C ASN A 68 0.37 5.27 5.59
N ASN A 69 1.05 6.34 5.22
CA ASN A 69 0.43 7.61 4.95
C ASN A 69 1.30 8.43 4.00
N TYR A 70 0.73 9.46 3.36
CA TYR A 70 1.47 10.37 2.48
C TYR A 70 2.58 11.12 3.23
N THR A 71 2.46 11.27 4.56
CA THR A 71 3.48 11.87 5.43
C THR A 71 4.81 11.13 5.39
N ASP A 72 4.81 9.85 4.99
CA ASP A 72 6.04 9.06 4.84
C ASP A 72 7.01 9.72 3.83
N TYR A 73 6.49 10.45 2.84
CA TYR A 73 7.31 11.27 1.92
C TYR A 73 7.73 12.61 2.51
N LEU A 74 6.83 13.24 3.28
CA LEU A 74 7.09 14.56 3.89
C LEU A 74 8.14 14.51 5.00
N ASN A 75 8.22 13.39 5.72
CA ASN A 75 9.23 13.18 6.76
C ASN A 75 10.67 13.15 6.20
N ASP A 76 10.83 12.96 4.89
CA ASP A 76 12.13 12.90 4.21
C ASP A 76 12.35 14.07 3.25
N ASP A 77 11.57 15.16 3.41
CA ASP A 77 11.55 16.32 2.50
C ASP A 77 11.37 15.95 1.02
N GLN A 78 10.76 14.79 0.75
CA GLN A 78 10.54 14.30 -0.60
C GLN A 78 9.24 14.84 -1.19
N LYS A 79 9.32 15.20 -2.48
CA LYS A 79 8.17 15.54 -3.31
C LYS A 79 7.20 14.36 -3.42
N LEU A 80 5.92 14.65 -3.21
CA LEU A 80 4.86 13.66 -3.30
C LEU A 80 4.68 13.18 -4.76
N PRO A 81 4.54 11.87 -5.00
CA PRO A 81 4.40 11.35 -6.36
C PRO A 81 3.05 11.71 -6.99
N PRO A 82 2.99 11.84 -8.33
CA PRO A 82 1.74 12.13 -9.04
C PRO A 82 0.71 10.99 -8.92
N SER A 83 1.18 9.77 -8.63
CA SER A 83 0.33 8.59 -8.40
C SER A 83 -0.51 8.70 -7.12
N CYS A 84 -0.07 9.48 -6.11
CA CYS A 84 -0.84 9.73 -4.89
C CYS A 84 -2.00 10.73 -5.08
N CYS A 85 -1.84 11.74 -5.93
CA CYS A 85 -2.78 12.87 -6.06
C CYS A 85 -3.59 12.84 -7.37
N SER A 86 -4.13 11.68 -7.74
CA SER A 86 -4.97 11.54 -8.95
C SER A 86 -6.47 11.71 -8.70
N CYS A 87 -6.91 11.93 -7.44
CA CYS A 87 -8.34 11.98 -7.08
C CYS A 87 -8.93 13.40 -7.02
N LEU A 88 -8.11 14.45 -6.91
CA LEU A 88 -8.61 15.83 -6.79
C LEU A 88 -8.63 16.57 -8.14
N ARG A 89 -9.40 16.05 -9.11
CA ARG A 89 -10.10 16.98 -10.02
C ARG A 89 -11.40 17.39 -9.32
N LEU A 90 -11.34 18.54 -8.66
CA LEU A 90 -12.48 19.30 -8.15
C LEU A 90 -13.67 19.21 -9.12
N HIS A 91 -14.73 18.50 -8.73
CA HIS A 91 -16.05 18.73 -9.31
C HIS A 91 -16.74 19.74 -8.39
N PRO A 92 -16.87 21.02 -8.80
CA PRO A 92 -17.67 21.97 -8.04
C PRO A 92 -19.14 21.59 -8.28
N PHE A 93 -19.94 21.58 -7.21
CA PHE A 93 -21.37 21.24 -7.17
C PHE A 93 -21.73 19.75 -7.32
N ILE A 94 -22.21 19.15 -6.23
CA ILE A 94 -23.46 18.35 -6.17
C ILE A 94 -23.80 18.04 -4.69
N PRO A 95 -24.74 18.78 -4.07
CA PRO A 95 -25.18 18.61 -2.67
C PRO A 95 -26.11 17.40 -2.37
N TRP A 96 -26.20 16.37 -3.21
CA TRP A 96 -27.19 15.28 -3.06
C TRP A 96 -26.65 13.86 -2.84
N LEU A 97 -25.32 13.66 -2.75
CA LEU A 97 -24.72 12.33 -2.53
C LEU A 97 -24.55 11.94 -1.03
N LEU A 98 -25.26 12.61 -0.12
CA LEU A 98 -25.19 12.31 1.32
C LEU A 98 -26.10 11.15 1.79
N TRP A 99 -26.73 10.39 0.89
CA TRP A 99 -27.67 9.34 1.29
C TRP A 99 -27.55 8.03 0.49
N SER A 100 -26.32 7.58 0.18
CA SER A 100 -26.19 6.33 -0.57
C SER A 100 -24.91 5.51 -0.40
N MET A 101 -24.20 5.54 0.72
CA MET A 101 -23.24 4.47 1.05
C MET A 101 -23.13 4.24 2.56
N GLU A 102 -23.99 3.38 3.09
CA GLU A 102 -23.74 2.70 4.36
C GLU A 102 -22.68 1.61 4.11
N GLY A 103 -21.45 1.83 4.57
CA GLY A 103 -20.45 0.77 4.72
C GLY A 103 -19.32 0.69 3.68
N THR A 104 -18.37 1.62 3.71
CA THR A 104 -16.96 1.30 3.38
C THR A 104 -16.05 1.99 4.39
N HIS A 105 -15.15 1.23 5.02
CA HIS A 105 -14.05 1.74 5.84
C HIS A 105 -13.14 2.60 4.94
N MET A 106 -13.46 3.88 4.87
CA MET A 106 -12.78 4.89 4.07
C MET A 106 -11.70 5.51 4.95
N HIS A 107 -10.47 4.99 4.84
CA HIS A 107 -9.30 5.60 5.46
C HIS A 107 -8.99 6.95 4.79
N ASP A 108 -9.57 8.03 5.31
CA ASP A 108 -9.05 9.41 5.34
C ASP A 108 -7.97 9.79 4.28
N TYR A 109 -8.36 9.83 3.00
CA TYR A 109 -7.52 10.32 1.89
C TYR A 109 -8.04 11.64 1.29
N ASN A 110 -9.15 12.19 1.79
CA ASN A 110 -9.88 13.29 1.14
C ASN A 110 -9.58 14.68 1.74
N VAL A 111 -9.00 14.78 2.93
CA VAL A 111 -8.64 16.09 3.54
C VAL A 111 -7.18 16.49 3.35
N GLN A 112 -6.26 15.56 3.07
CA GLN A 112 -4.82 15.86 3.11
C GLN A 112 -4.17 16.16 1.76
N CYS A 113 -4.85 15.96 0.63
CA CYS A 113 -4.37 16.48 -0.67
C CYS A 113 -4.56 18.01 -0.80
N LEU A 114 -5.40 18.64 0.01
CA LEU A 114 -5.63 20.08 -0.01
C LEU A 114 -4.48 20.89 0.63
N VAL A 115 -3.72 20.31 1.56
CA VAL A 115 -2.67 21.04 2.30
C VAL A 115 -1.35 21.14 1.51
N ALA A 116 -1.18 20.34 0.45
CA ALA A 116 0.02 20.39 -0.41
C ALA A 116 -0.10 21.40 -1.58
N GLY A 117 -1.24 22.10 -1.70
CA GLY A 117 -1.52 23.05 -2.77
C GLY A 117 -1.28 24.53 -2.44
N ASP A 118 -0.96 24.87 -1.19
CA ASP A 118 -0.82 26.27 -0.72
C ASP A 118 0.64 26.67 -0.41
N LEU A 119 1.60 26.15 -1.17
CA LEU A 119 2.99 26.64 -1.11
C LEU A 119 3.70 26.55 -2.47
N ASP A 120 3.09 27.16 -3.48
CA ASP A 120 3.77 27.69 -4.68
C ASP A 120 2.82 28.66 -5.43
N LEU A 121 2.23 29.64 -4.72
CA LEU A 121 2.03 31.05 -5.11
C LEU A 121 1.35 31.85 -3.99
#